data_AF-A0A424SV73-F1
#
_entry.id   AF-A0A424SV73-F1
#
_cell.length_a   1.000
_cell.length_b   1.000
_cell.length_c   1.000
_cell.angle_alpha   90.00
_cell.angle_beta   90.00
_cell.angle_gamma   90.00
#
_symmetry.space_group_name_H-M   'P 1'
#
loop_
_entity.id
_entity.type
_entity.pdbx_description
1 polymer ?
#
loop_
_entity_poly.entity_id
_entity_poly.type
_entity_poly.pdbx_seq_one_letter_code
_entity_poly.pdbx_strand_id
1 'polypeptide(L)' 'MRDTILKAFKSHAQGHIDKHIANVEVLLQKPMGIAEHPDVIETIEKEVRIIADYDDLLQMINKYFDKSGTESYVKK' A
#
# COMPACT_ATOMS: atom_id res chain seq x y z
N MET A 1 -18.83 12.58 -7.69
CA MET A 1 -17.56 12.23 -8.38
C MET A 1 -16.35 12.27 -7.44
N ARG A 2 -16.11 13.34 -6.66
CA ARG A 2 -14.99 13.42 -5.69
C ARG A 2 -14.90 12.19 -4.77
N ASP A 3 -15.98 11.89 -4.07
CA ASP A 3 -16.02 10.77 -3.11
C ASP A 3 -15.77 9.42 -3.78
N THR A 4 -16.25 9.24 -5.01
CA THR A 4 -16.02 8.03 -5.82
C THR A 4 -14.54 7.87 -6.15
N ILE A 5 -13.86 8.95 -6.56
CA ILE A 5 -12.43 8.93 -6.90
C ILE A 5 -11.60 8.64 -5.64
N LEU A 6 -11.90 9.31 -4.52
CA LEU A 6 -11.20 9.07 -3.25
C LEU A 6 -11.40 7.62 -2.76
N LYS A 7 -12.62 7.09 -2.85
CA LYS A 7 -12.90 5.69 -2.52
C LYS A 7 -12.13 4.73 -3.43
N ALA A 8 -12.12 4.98 -4.73
CA ALA A 8 -11.39 4.15 -5.69
C ALA A 8 -9.88 4.16 -5.42
N PHE A 9 -9.30 5.35 -5.16
CA PHE A 9 -7.89 5.48 -4.82
C PHE A 9 -7.53 4.69 -3.55
N LYS A 10 -8.30 4.87 -2.46
CA LYS A 10 -8.07 4.14 -1.21
C LYS A 10 -8.16 2.62 -1.41
N SER A 11 -9.17 2.16 -2.15
CA SER A 11 -9.33 0.74 -2.44
C SER A 11 -8.17 0.18 -3.28
N HIS A 12 -7.63 0.97 -4.21
CA HIS A 12 -6.49 0.58 -5.02
C HIS A 12 -5.21 0.49 -4.18
N ALA A 13 -4.93 1.51 -3.37
CA ALA A 13 -3.78 1.53 -2.47
C ALA A 13 -3.83 0.36 -1.46
N GLN A 14 -4.99 0.13 -0.84
CA GLN A 14 -5.19 -1.01 0.07
C GLN A 14 -4.98 -2.34 -0.63
N GLY A 15 -5.52 -2.52 -1.84
CA GLY A 15 -5.32 -3.75 -2.61
C GLY A 15 -3.85 -4.01 -2.94
N HIS A 16 -3.06 -2.96 -3.19
CA HIS A 16 -1.61 -3.08 -3.35
C HIS A 16 -0.93 -3.53 -2.06
N ILE A 17 -1.24 -2.90 -0.92
CA ILE A 17 -0.73 -3.28 0.40
C ILE A 17 -1.03 -4.77 0.66
N ASP A 18 -2.29 -5.17 0.55
CA ASP A 18 -2.74 -6.53 0.83
C ASP A 18 -2.04 -7.56 -0.07
N LYS A 19 -1.88 -7.24 -1.36
CA LYS A 19 -1.16 -8.10 -2.31
C LYS A 19 0.31 -8.28 -1.90
N HIS A 20 1.00 -7.20 -1.56
CA HIS A 20 2.42 -7.28 -1.20
C HIS A 20 2.64 -7.95 0.16
N ILE A 21 1.70 -7.80 1.12
CA ILE A 21 1.70 -8.58 2.37
C ILE A 21 1.54 -10.08 2.06
N ALA A 22 0.60 -10.45 1.20
CA ALA A 22 0.39 -11.84 0.83
C ALA A 22 1.65 -12.46 0.17
N ASN A 23 2.37 -11.69 -0.66
CA ASN A 23 3.64 -12.13 -1.22
C ASN A 23 4.69 -12.40 -0.14
N VAL A 24 4.83 -11.50 0.84
CA VAL A 24 5.76 -11.70 1.98
C VAL A 24 5.40 -12.96 2.76
N GLU A 25 4.13 -13.16 3.11
CA GLU A 25 3.66 -14.36 3.82
C GLU A 25 3.98 -15.64 3.05
N VAL A 26 3.78 -15.62 1.73
CA VAL A 26 4.10 -16.73 0.86
C VAL A 26 5.60 -17.03 0.85
N LEU A 27 6.46 -16.01 0.78
CA LEU A 27 7.92 -16.14 0.85
C LEU A 27 8.39 -16.69 2.22
N LEU A 28 7.76 -16.25 3.31
CA LEU A 28 8.05 -16.72 4.67
C LEU A 28 7.64 -18.18 4.90
N GLN A 29 6.51 -18.62 4.33
CA GLN A 29 5.97 -19.97 4.52
C GLN A 29 6.54 -21.01 3.56
N LYS A 30 6.91 -20.60 2.34
CA LYS A 30 7.35 -21.51 1.27
C LYS A 30 8.58 -20.98 0.53
N PRO A 31 9.76 -20.93 1.17
CA PRO A 31 10.98 -20.43 0.53
C PRO A 31 11.45 -21.29 -0.65
N MET A 32 11.09 -22.59 -0.71
CA MET A 32 11.39 -23.46 -1.86
C MET A 32 10.18 -23.59 -2.78
N GLY A 33 10.27 -23.04 -3.99
CA GLY A 33 9.32 -23.29 -5.08
C GLY A 33 8.83 -22.06 -5.85
N ILE A 34 9.12 -20.85 -5.38
CA ILE A 34 8.74 -19.61 -6.06
C ILE A 34 9.99 -19.02 -6.69
N ALA A 35 10.19 -19.38 -7.95
CA ALA A 35 11.17 -18.81 -8.87
C ALA A 35 12.53 -18.52 -8.23
N GLU A 36 13.31 -19.55 -7.86
CA GLU A 36 14.78 -19.52 -7.64
C GLU A 36 15.35 -18.12 -7.32
N HIS A 37 14.81 -17.41 -6.34
CA HIS A 37 15.34 -16.11 -5.95
C HIS A 37 16.49 -16.43 -5.01
N PRO A 38 17.75 -16.23 -5.44
CA PRO A 38 18.90 -16.59 -4.62
C PRO A 38 18.91 -15.82 -3.30
N ASP A 39 18.21 -14.68 -3.24
CA ASP A 39 18.08 -13.84 -2.07
C ASP A 39 16.59 -13.59 -1.70
N VAL A 40 16.09 -14.40 -0.77
CA VAL A 40 14.73 -14.28 -0.21
C VAL A 40 14.57 -12.98 0.58
N ILE A 41 15.63 -12.52 1.26
CA ILE A 41 15.57 -11.31 2.08
C ILE A 41 15.48 -10.08 1.19
N GLU A 42 16.30 -9.98 0.14
CA GLU A 42 16.20 -8.88 -0.83
C GLU A 42 14.81 -8.82 -1.48
N THR A 43 14.20 -9.98 -1.73
CA THR A 43 12.84 -10.04 -2.29
C THR A 43 11.80 -9.55 -1.28
N ILE A 44 11.87 -9.98 -0.01
CA ILE A 44 11.00 -9.45 1.06
C ILE A 44 11.17 -7.94 1.22
N GLU A 45 12.40 -7.43 1.17
CA GLU A 45 12.65 -5.98 1.26
C GLU A 45 11.95 -5.20 0.13
N LYS A 46 11.98 -5.71 -1.11
CA LYS A 46 11.28 -5.09 -2.24
C LYS A 46 9.77 -5.04 -2.02
N GLU A 47 9.18 -6.14 -1.55
CA GLU A 47 7.75 -6.19 -1.25
C GLU A 47 7.38 -5.21 -0.12
N VAL A 48 8.17 -5.17 0.96
CA VAL A 48 7.94 -4.27 2.10
C VAL A 48 8.11 -2.79 1.74
N ARG A 49 9.06 -2.43 0.85
CA ARG A 49 9.18 -1.05 0.36
C ARG A 49 7.92 -0.59 -0.38
N ILE A 50 7.32 -1.47 -1.19
CA ILE A 50 6.07 -1.12 -1.88
C ILE A 50 4.91 -0.99 -0.89
N ILE A 51 4.85 -1.83 0.16
CA ILE A 51 3.88 -1.66 1.24
C ILE A 51 4.03 -0.27 1.88
N ALA A 52 5.26 0.14 2.22
CA ALA A 52 5.54 1.44 2.81
C ALA A 52 5.09 2.60 1.90
N ASP A 53 5.41 2.54 0.60
CA ASP A 53 5.01 3.57 -0.36
C ASP A 53 3.48 3.74 -0.42
N TYR A 54 2.72 2.64 -0.47
CA TYR A 54 1.26 2.70 -0.54
C TYR A 54 0.62 3.07 0.80
N ASP A 55 1.21 2.66 1.93
CA ASP A 55 0.75 3.08 3.25
C ASP A 55 0.90 4.60 3.43
N ASP A 56 2.04 5.17 3.03
CA ASP A 56 2.26 6.62 3.03
C ASP A 56 1.22 7.36 2.16
N LEU A 57 0.94 6.85 0.96
CA LEU A 57 -0.11 7.42 0.10
C LEU A 57 -1.49 7.37 0.75
N LEU A 58 -1.83 6.27 1.42
CA LEU A 58 -3.10 6.09 2.10
C LEU A 58 -3.21 7.05 3.30
N GLN A 59 -2.15 7.17 4.09
CA GLN A 59 -2.05 8.12 5.20
C GLN A 59 -2.22 9.57 4.71
N MET A 60 -1.55 9.95 3.62
CA MET A 60 -1.68 11.31 3.07
C MET A 60 -3.09 11.58 2.56
N ILE A 61 -3.69 10.65 1.82
CA ILE A 61 -5.08 10.83 1.38
C ILE A 61 -6.05 10.97 2.56
N ASN A 62 -5.89 10.16 3.60
CA ASN A 62 -6.72 10.27 4.80
C ASN A 62 -6.47 11.60 5.52
N LYS A 63 -5.21 12.03 5.67
CA LYS A 63 -4.84 13.26 6.37
C LYS A 63 -5.40 14.53 5.71
N TYR A 64 -5.34 14.61 4.37
CA TYR A 64 -5.66 15.84 3.64
C TYR A 64 -7.06 15.83 3.00
N PHE A 65 -7.65 14.67 2.74
CA PHE A 65 -8.86 14.55 1.92
C PHE A 65 -10.03 13.83 2.59
N ASP A 66 -9.87 13.26 3.80
CA ASP A 66 -11.03 12.85 4.59
C ASP A 66 -11.77 14.02 5.21
N LYS A 67 -13.06 13.80 5.48
CA LYS A 67 -14.05 14.81 5.90
C LYS A 67 -13.64 15.63 7.13
N SER A 68 -12.67 15.18 7.93
CA SER A 68 -12.12 15.92 9.08
C SER A 68 -10.97 16.87 8.73
N GLY A 69 -10.27 16.67 7.61
CA GLY A 69 -9.10 17.47 7.19
C GLY A 69 -9.40 18.52 6.11
N THR A 70 -10.53 18.41 5.43
CA THR A 70 -10.85 19.25 4.25
C THR A 70 -11.11 20.74 4.53
N GLU A 71 -11.44 21.12 5.77
CA GLU A 71 -11.75 22.52 6.10
C GLU A 71 -10.53 23.45 6.11
N SER A 72 -9.31 22.91 6.19
CA SER A 72 -8.08 23.72 6.33
C SER A 72 -7.41 24.11 5.01
N TYR A 73 -7.71 23.43 3.89
CA TYR A 73 -7.02 23.65 2.60
C TYR A 73 -7.86 24.41 1.56
N VAL A 74 -9.17 24.53 1.75
CA VAL A 74 -10.08 25.21 0.81
C VAL A 74 -10.26 26.70 1.16
N LYS A 75 -9.80 27.14 2.33
CA LYS A 75 -9.93 28.53 2.82
C LYS A 75 -8.69 29.42 2.61
N LYS A 76 -7.75 29.04 1.73
CA LYS A 76 -6.65 29.92 1.31
C LYS A 76 -6.81 30.35 -0.13
#